data_AF-A0A7L5FJI7-F1
#
_entry.id   AF-A0A7L5FJI7-F1
#
_cell.length_a   1.000
_cell.length_b   1.000
_cell.length_c   1.000
_cell.angle_alpha   90.00
_cell.angle_beta   90.00
_cell.angle_gamma   90.00
#
_symmetry.space_group_name_H-M   'P 1'
#
loop_
_entity.id
_entity.type
_entity.pdbx_description
1 polymer ?
#
loop_
_entity_poly.entity_id
_entity_poly.type
_entity_poly.pdbx_seq_one_letter_code
_entity_poly.pdbx_strand_id
1 'polypeptide(L)'
;MREYIYKETEIELIRHLRNNTPEKIWYNFVFYVFDYGNYHLILECADKEAKSQNKSDEALIAELTRKNEKYVPDEHSKLVCENKPIDSVYIVRTFLHFSDFRNYTKPEKIANRIGHKVKSFIKGKSDPLDEIISKTTGVGAEYICHPKSQEAKNVDLNFANLLDVGLLIEIENKYLRAFLQSNGFGFHIWEDKYFYETEDLKEDTELYEFIKIEK
;
A
#
# COMPACT_ATOMS: atom_id res chain seq x y z
N MET A 1 -11.31 -2.43 -14.23
CA MET A 1 -10.37 -2.43 -13.11
C MET A 1 -8.99 -2.01 -13.61
N ARG A 2 -8.10 -1.55 -12.71
CA ARG A 2 -6.66 -1.36 -12.97
C ARG A 2 -5.89 -2.29 -12.04
N GLU A 3 -4.75 -2.80 -12.48
CA GLU A 3 -4.01 -3.84 -11.77
C GLU A 3 -2.58 -3.37 -11.50
N TYR A 4 -2.19 -3.48 -10.23
CA TYR A 4 -0.83 -3.24 -9.77
C TYR A 4 -0.41 -4.47 -8.96
N ILE A 5 -0.11 -5.53 -9.69
CA ILE A 5 0.36 -6.81 -9.14
C ILE A 5 1.86 -6.94 -9.38
N TYR A 6 2.55 -7.70 -8.53
CA TYR A 6 3.98 -7.95 -8.66
C TYR A 6 4.31 -8.53 -10.03
N LYS A 7 5.35 -7.98 -10.67
CA LYS A 7 5.88 -8.49 -11.93
C LYS A 7 6.72 -9.75 -11.67
N GLU A 8 6.97 -10.54 -12.72
CA GLU A 8 7.80 -11.75 -12.58
C GLU A 8 9.17 -11.47 -11.96
N THR A 9 9.80 -10.35 -12.31
CA THR A 9 11.08 -9.93 -11.71
C THR A 9 10.98 -9.70 -10.20
N GLU A 10 9.85 -9.17 -9.71
CA GLU A 10 9.61 -8.98 -8.28
C GLU A 10 9.29 -10.32 -7.62
N ILE A 11 8.51 -11.18 -8.28
CA ILE A 11 8.24 -12.54 -7.83
C ILE A 11 9.54 -13.35 -7.67
N GLU A 12 10.50 -13.20 -8.58
CA GLU A 12 11.85 -13.79 -8.44
C GLU A 12 12.59 -13.28 -7.20
N LEU A 13 12.47 -11.99 -6.87
CA LEU A 13 13.02 -11.43 -5.63
C LEU A 13 12.30 -11.94 -4.38
N ILE A 14 10.98 -12.13 -4.44
CA ILE A 14 10.20 -12.73 -3.33
C ILE A 14 10.61 -14.20 -3.13
N ARG A 15 10.83 -14.95 -4.21
CA ARG A 15 11.40 -16.32 -4.14
C ARG A 15 12.81 -16.29 -3.55
N HIS A 16 13.64 -15.32 -3.93
CA HIS A 16 14.96 -15.13 -3.34
C HIS A 16 14.87 -14.88 -1.84
N LEU A 17 13.99 -13.98 -1.40
CA LEU A 17 13.73 -13.67 0.00
C LEU A 17 13.38 -14.94 0.80
N ARG A 18 12.47 -15.76 0.26
CA ARG A 18 12.08 -17.03 0.89
C ARG A 18 13.25 -18.00 1.02
N ASN A 19 14.08 -18.09 -0.02
CA ASN A 19 15.10 -19.14 -0.14
C ASN A 19 16.44 -18.76 0.50
N ASN A 20 16.62 -17.51 0.95
CA ASN A 20 17.88 -17.02 1.50
C ASN A 20 17.62 -16.28 2.80
N THR A 21 18.33 -16.67 3.86
CA THR A 21 18.22 -16.01 5.17
C THR A 21 18.89 -14.63 5.12
N PRO A 22 18.15 -13.53 5.33
CA PRO A 22 18.76 -12.23 5.49
C PRO A 22 19.58 -12.19 6.78
N GLU A 23 20.71 -11.48 6.75
CA GLU A 23 21.50 -11.20 7.96
C GLU A 23 20.68 -10.35 8.93
N LYS A 24 19.93 -9.37 8.40
CA LYS A 24 19.09 -8.45 9.18
C LYS A 24 17.84 -8.08 8.42
N ILE A 25 16.76 -7.87 9.17
CA ILE A 25 15.55 -7.23 8.67
C ILE A 25 15.40 -5.89 9.38
N TRP A 26 15.30 -4.82 8.60
CA TRP A 26 15.08 -3.46 9.08
C TRP A 26 13.70 -2.97 8.69
N TYR A 27 13.14 -2.14 9.54
CA TYR A 27 11.89 -1.44 9.32
C TYR A 27 12.14 0.06 9.31
N ASN A 28 11.52 0.75 8.37
CA ASN A 28 11.25 2.18 8.38
C ASN A 28 9.78 2.36 8.04
N PHE A 29 9.18 3.50 8.40
CA PHE A 29 7.78 3.78 8.13
C PHE A 29 7.40 3.57 6.66
N VAL A 30 8.31 3.83 5.72
CA VAL A 30 8.02 3.76 4.28
C VAL A 30 8.63 2.54 3.58
N PHE A 31 9.40 1.70 4.29
CA PHE A 31 10.00 0.50 3.69
C PHE A 31 10.39 -0.59 4.71
N TYR A 32 10.54 -1.82 4.22
CA TYR A 32 11.31 -2.88 4.88
C TYR A 32 12.57 -3.18 4.08
N VAL A 33 13.69 -3.43 4.77
CA VAL A 33 14.94 -3.87 4.15
C VAL A 33 15.32 -5.26 4.64
N PHE A 34 15.61 -6.15 3.69
CA PHE A 34 16.17 -7.47 3.91
C PHE A 34 17.64 -7.43 3.51
N ASP A 35 18.52 -7.30 4.50
CA ASP A 35 19.95 -7.07 4.35
C ASP A 35 20.72 -8.40 4.26
N TYR A 36 21.52 -8.57 3.21
CA TYR A 36 22.38 -9.74 2.96
C TYR A 36 23.87 -9.38 3.02
N GLY A 37 24.21 -8.26 3.66
CA GLY A 37 25.58 -7.82 3.93
C GLY A 37 26.21 -7.03 2.79
N ASN A 38 26.22 -7.57 1.57
CA ASN A 38 26.79 -6.92 0.38
C ASN A 38 25.75 -6.43 -0.64
N TYR A 39 24.49 -6.85 -0.49
CA TYR A 39 23.33 -6.33 -1.20
C TYR A 39 22.13 -6.37 -0.25
N HIS A 40 21.05 -5.70 -0.64
CA HIS A 40 19.79 -5.81 0.09
C HIS A 40 18.60 -5.82 -0.86
N LEU A 41 17.50 -6.39 -0.39
CA LEU A 41 16.18 -6.21 -0.98
C LEU A 41 15.43 -5.15 -0.18
N ILE A 42 14.73 -4.25 -0.86
CA ILE A 42 13.92 -3.21 -0.24
C ILE A 42 12.48 -3.31 -0.74
N LEU A 43 11.55 -3.46 0.20
CA LEU A 43 10.12 -3.42 -0.04
C LEU A 43 9.61 -2.03 0.32
N GLU A 44 9.30 -1.22 -0.68
CA GLU A 44 9.00 0.22 -0.52
C GLU A 44 7.52 0.49 -0.75
N CYS A 45 6.94 1.36 0.06
CA CYS A 45 5.62 1.91 -0.18
C CYS A 45 5.69 2.90 -1.36
N ALA A 46 4.83 2.71 -2.36
CA ALA A 46 4.78 3.55 -3.55
C ALA A 46 3.33 3.93 -3.86
N ASP A 47 3.12 5.18 -4.28
CA ASP A 47 1.87 5.64 -4.87
C ASP A 47 1.83 5.33 -6.37
N LYS A 48 0.65 4.97 -6.86
CA LYS A 48 0.32 4.88 -8.27
C LYS A 48 -0.97 5.60 -8.55
N GLU A 49 -1.17 6.04 -9.78
CA GLU A 49 -2.45 6.61 -10.20
C GLU A 49 -3.58 5.57 -10.00
N ALA A 50 -4.59 5.89 -9.19
CA ALA A 50 -5.74 5.02 -9.04
C ALA A 50 -6.66 5.09 -10.27
N LYS A 51 -7.33 3.98 -10.57
CA LYS A 51 -8.52 4.00 -11.40
C LYS A 51 -9.71 4.40 -10.53
N SER A 52 -10.03 5.69 -10.57
CA SER A 52 -11.14 6.31 -9.86
C SER A 52 -11.80 7.42 -10.69
N GLN A 53 -12.77 8.10 -10.10
CA GLN A 53 -13.46 9.27 -10.63
C GLN A 53 -12.58 10.52 -10.68
N ASN A 54 -11.51 10.57 -9.89
CA ASN A 54 -10.62 11.71 -9.75
C ASN A 54 -9.18 11.31 -10.10
N LYS A 55 -8.58 12.03 -11.06
CA LYS A 55 -7.23 11.75 -11.57
C LYS A 55 -6.12 11.93 -10.55
N SER A 56 -6.43 12.54 -9.41
CA SER A 56 -5.46 12.79 -8.33
C SER A 56 -5.54 11.73 -7.23
N ASP A 57 -6.45 10.77 -7.34
CA ASP A 57 -6.53 9.70 -6.34
C ASP A 57 -5.40 8.68 -6.60
N GLU A 58 -4.87 8.17 -5.50
CA GLU A 58 -3.72 7.27 -5.50
C GLU A 58 -4.13 5.88 -5.04
N ALA A 59 -3.47 4.88 -5.61
CA ALA A 59 -3.52 3.50 -5.17
C ALA A 59 -2.14 3.18 -4.59
N LEU A 60 -2.12 2.87 -3.30
CA LEU A 60 -0.91 2.59 -2.55
C LEU A 60 -0.55 1.12 -2.72
N ILE A 61 0.71 0.86 -3.09
CA ILE A 61 1.24 -0.48 -3.34
C ILE A 61 2.58 -0.66 -2.63
N ALA A 62 3.06 -1.89 -2.61
CA ALA A 62 4.44 -2.18 -2.22
C ALA A 62 5.22 -2.67 -3.45
N GLU A 63 6.40 -2.10 -3.68
CA GLU A 63 7.32 -2.53 -4.74
C GLU A 63 8.56 -3.17 -4.11
N LEU A 64 9.03 -4.29 -4.66
CA LEU A 64 10.21 -4.98 -4.17
C LEU A 64 11.37 -4.79 -5.15
N THR A 65 12.47 -4.18 -4.70
CA THR A 65 13.66 -3.97 -5.54
C THR A 65 14.92 -4.51 -4.88
N ARG A 66 15.94 -4.80 -5.71
CA ARG A 66 17.28 -5.18 -5.26
C ARG A 66 18.22 -4.00 -5.41
N LYS A 67 19.03 -3.74 -4.37
CA LYS A 67 20.15 -2.80 -4.42
C LYS A 67 21.45 -3.56 -4.18
N ASN A 68 22.39 -3.45 -5.13
CA ASN A 68 23.69 -4.15 -5.07
C ASN A 68 24.71 -3.36 -4.26
N GLU A 69 24.32 -2.99 -3.05
CA GLU A 69 25.14 -2.25 -2.09
C GLU A 69 24.72 -2.63 -0.67
N LYS A 70 25.63 -2.37 0.27
CA LYS A 70 25.35 -2.57 1.70
C LYS A 70 24.31 -1.56 2.18
N TYR A 71 23.32 -2.03 2.94
CA TYR A 71 22.37 -1.14 3.59
C TYR A 71 23.03 -0.39 4.76
N VAL A 72 22.72 0.90 4.88
CA VAL A 72 23.15 1.74 6.00
C VAL A 72 21.89 2.31 6.67
N PRO A 73 21.52 1.84 7.87
CA PRO A 73 20.32 2.32 8.57
C PRO A 73 20.47 3.80 8.95
N ASP A 74 19.38 4.55 8.79
CA ASP A 74 19.23 5.92 9.29
C ASP A 74 18.70 5.95 10.74
N GLU A 75 18.48 7.15 11.27
CA GLU A 75 17.97 7.35 12.64
C GLU A 75 16.53 6.87 12.86
N HIS A 76 15.77 6.62 11.78
CA HIS A 76 14.38 6.14 11.83
C HIS A 76 14.28 4.64 11.58
N SER A 77 15.36 4.01 11.16
CA SER A 77 15.45 2.58 10.91
C SER A 77 15.48 1.80 12.22
N LYS A 78 14.55 0.86 12.38
CA LYS A 78 14.46 -0.03 13.53
C LYS A 78 14.83 -1.45 13.10
N LEU A 79 15.68 -2.10 13.88
CA LEU A 79 16.04 -3.50 13.67
C LEU A 79 14.85 -4.39 14.09
N VAL A 80 14.36 -5.21 13.15
CA VAL A 80 13.25 -6.14 13.39
C VAL A 80 13.76 -7.46 13.94
N CYS A 81 14.72 -8.08 13.23
CA CYS A 81 15.38 -9.31 13.66
C CYS A 81 16.71 -9.51 12.91
N GLU A 82 17.51 -10.47 13.39
CA GLU A 82 18.81 -10.83 12.80
C GLU A 82 18.92 -12.35 12.60
N ASN A 83 19.45 -12.76 11.45
CA ASN A 83 19.79 -14.14 11.10
C ASN A 83 18.64 -15.14 11.31
N LYS A 84 17.42 -14.72 10.98
CA LYS A 84 16.22 -15.55 11.10
C LYS A 84 15.81 -16.10 9.74
N PRO A 85 15.75 -17.44 9.56
CA PRO A 85 15.27 -18.02 8.31
C PRO A 85 13.79 -17.67 8.10
N ILE A 86 13.40 -17.53 6.84
CA ILE A 86 12.03 -17.28 6.44
C ILE A 86 11.38 -18.62 6.08
N ASP A 87 10.31 -18.97 6.80
CA ASP A 87 9.62 -20.26 6.66
C ASP A 87 8.69 -20.24 5.44
N SER A 88 7.90 -19.18 5.32
CA SER A 88 6.96 -18.94 4.24
C SER A 88 6.88 -17.46 3.88
N VAL A 89 6.56 -17.17 2.62
CA VAL A 89 6.23 -15.82 2.16
C VAL A 89 4.92 -15.88 1.38
N TYR A 90 4.04 -14.92 1.65
CA TYR A 90 2.78 -14.75 0.97
C TYR A 90 2.73 -13.35 0.36
N ILE A 91 2.34 -13.26 -0.92
CA ILE A 91 1.92 -11.98 -1.50
C ILE A 91 0.58 -11.61 -0.85
N VAL A 92 0.49 -10.37 -0.39
CA VAL A 92 -0.74 -9.81 0.18
C VAL A 92 -1.43 -8.98 -0.88
N ARG A 93 -2.64 -9.40 -1.25
CA ARG A 93 -3.43 -8.74 -2.30
C ARG A 93 -4.73 -8.21 -1.75
N THR A 94 -5.10 -6.99 -2.13
CA THR A 94 -6.39 -6.40 -1.79
C THR A 94 -7.09 -5.84 -3.02
N PHE A 95 -8.38 -5.56 -2.85
CA PHE A 95 -9.22 -4.91 -3.83
C PHE A 95 -9.62 -3.54 -3.29
N LEU A 96 -9.24 -2.48 -4.00
CA LEU A 96 -9.52 -1.09 -3.65
C LEU A 96 -10.61 -0.53 -4.56
N HIS A 97 -11.67 0.02 -3.98
CA HIS A 97 -12.75 0.67 -4.73
C HIS A 97 -12.99 2.11 -4.27
N PHE A 98 -13.21 2.99 -5.24
CA PHE A 98 -13.62 4.36 -5.03
C PHE A 98 -15.12 4.49 -5.29
N SER A 99 -15.89 4.62 -4.20
CA SER A 99 -17.33 4.82 -4.26
C SER A 99 -17.70 6.29 -4.34
N ASP A 100 -18.78 6.61 -5.05
CA ASP A 100 -19.42 7.92 -4.98
C ASP A 100 -20.66 7.84 -4.09
N PHE A 101 -20.70 8.62 -3.01
CA PHE A 101 -21.97 8.96 -2.36
C PHE A 101 -22.73 10.01 -3.17
N ARG A 102 -22.01 10.94 -3.82
CA ARG A 102 -22.58 11.97 -4.70
C ARG A 102 -21.54 12.51 -5.68
N ASN A 103 -21.80 12.36 -6.97
CA ASN A 103 -21.07 13.06 -8.02
C ASN A 103 -21.55 14.51 -8.15
N TYR A 104 -20.62 15.47 -8.21
CA TYR A 104 -20.99 16.85 -8.54
C TYR A 104 -21.35 16.97 -10.02
N THR A 105 -22.46 17.64 -10.28
CA THR A 105 -22.93 18.01 -11.63
C THR A 105 -21.95 18.98 -12.30
N LYS A 106 -22.01 19.10 -13.63
CA LYS A 106 -21.17 20.06 -14.38
C LYS A 106 -21.32 21.51 -13.84
N PRO A 107 -22.53 22.02 -13.54
CA PRO A 107 -22.69 23.34 -12.94
C PRO A 107 -22.00 23.48 -11.58
N GLU A 108 -22.09 22.47 -10.70
CA GLU A 108 -21.44 22.51 -9.37
C GLU A 108 -19.91 22.52 -9.49
N LYS A 109 -19.35 21.71 -10.39
CA LYS A 109 -17.90 21.71 -10.68
C LYS A 109 -17.42 23.07 -11.19
N ILE A 110 -18.21 23.73 -12.02
CA ILE A 110 -17.92 25.09 -12.52
C ILE A 110 -18.03 26.11 -11.39
N ALA A 111 -19.09 26.03 -10.57
CA ALA A 111 -19.30 26.91 -9.43
C ALA A 111 -18.16 26.81 -8.41
N ASN A 112 -17.68 25.60 -8.08
CA ASN A 112 -16.55 25.40 -7.17
C ASN A 112 -15.25 26.02 -7.71
N ARG A 113 -14.96 25.84 -9.00
CA ARG A 113 -13.79 26.46 -9.66
C ARG A 113 -13.86 27.98 -9.68
N ILE A 114 -15.03 28.54 -9.98
CA ILE A 114 -15.25 30.00 -9.99
C ILE A 114 -15.14 30.54 -8.56
N GLY A 115 -15.75 29.87 -7.59
CA GLY A 115 -15.68 30.22 -6.17
C GLY A 115 -14.24 30.28 -5.65
N HIS A 116 -13.40 29.28 -5.97
CA HIS A 116 -11.98 29.29 -5.64
C HIS A 116 -11.24 30.48 -6.27
N LYS A 117 -11.45 30.75 -7.58
CA LYS A 117 -10.83 31.90 -8.25
C LYS A 117 -11.23 33.24 -7.65
N VAL A 118 -12.49 33.41 -7.25
CA VAL A 118 -12.97 34.64 -6.61
C VAL A 118 -12.38 34.78 -5.21
N LYS A 119 -12.38 33.71 -4.41
CA LYS A 119 -11.79 33.72 -3.06
C LYS A 119 -10.28 34.00 -3.09
N SER A 120 -9.53 33.40 -4.01
CA SER A 120 -8.08 33.62 -4.13
C SER A 120 -7.76 35.04 -4.57
N PHE A 121 -8.59 35.62 -5.45
CA PHE A 121 -8.47 37.01 -5.86
C PHE A 121 -8.74 37.99 -4.71
N ILE A 122 -9.81 37.76 -3.91
CA ILE A 122 -10.15 38.61 -2.76
C ILE A 122 -9.11 38.50 -1.64
N LYS A 123 -8.62 37.29 -1.35
CA LYS A 123 -7.64 37.03 -0.29
C LYS A 123 -6.19 37.37 -0.70
N GLY A 124 -5.93 37.60 -2.00
CA GLY A 124 -4.59 37.80 -2.55
C GLY A 124 -3.65 36.58 -2.50
N LYS A 125 -4.14 35.43 -2.03
CA LYS A 125 -3.43 34.14 -1.94
C LYS A 125 -4.42 32.98 -2.07
N SER A 126 -3.99 31.87 -2.68
CA SER A 126 -4.79 30.64 -2.71
C SER A 126 -4.79 29.95 -1.35
N ASP A 127 -5.95 29.45 -0.96
CA ASP A 127 -6.12 28.62 0.22
C ASP A 127 -6.02 27.15 -0.23
N PRO A 128 -5.08 26.33 0.30
CA PRO A 128 -4.89 24.96 -0.14
C PRO A 128 -6.15 24.11 -0.06
N LEU A 129 -7.01 24.35 0.94
CA LEU A 129 -8.27 23.63 1.09
C LEU A 129 -9.30 24.05 0.01
N ASP A 130 -9.39 25.34 -0.30
CA ASP A 130 -10.26 25.83 -1.38
C ASP A 130 -9.77 25.29 -2.76
N GLU A 131 -8.46 25.12 -2.93
CA GLU A 131 -7.88 24.53 -4.14
C GLU A 131 -8.26 23.06 -4.29
N ILE A 132 -8.13 22.27 -3.22
CA ILE A 132 -8.55 20.85 -3.17
C ILE A 132 -10.04 20.74 -3.53
N ILE A 133 -10.90 21.49 -2.84
CA ILE A 133 -12.37 21.49 -3.07
C ILE A 133 -12.71 21.87 -4.52
N SER A 134 -11.95 22.79 -5.13
CA SER A 134 -12.18 23.20 -6.52
C SER A 134 -11.88 22.10 -7.55
N LYS A 135 -11.04 21.13 -7.17
CA LYS A 135 -10.63 19.99 -8.01
C LYS A 135 -11.46 18.73 -7.72
N THR A 136 -12.10 18.65 -6.55
CA THR A 136 -12.98 17.54 -6.15
C THR A 136 -14.15 17.32 -7.12
N THR A 137 -14.37 16.06 -7.51
CA THR A 137 -15.40 15.66 -8.48
C THR A 137 -16.71 15.18 -7.85
N GLY A 138 -16.72 14.92 -6.55
CA GLY A 138 -17.85 14.43 -5.77
C GLY A 138 -17.46 14.19 -4.30
N VAL A 139 -18.39 13.68 -3.51
CA VAL A 139 -18.10 13.15 -2.17
C VAL A 139 -18.16 11.63 -2.26
N GLY A 140 -17.05 10.99 -1.92
CA GLY A 140 -16.88 9.54 -2.03
C GLY A 140 -16.14 8.98 -0.83
N ALA A 141 -16.17 7.66 -0.69
CA ALA A 141 -15.26 6.94 0.19
C ALA A 141 -14.46 5.94 -0.65
N GLU A 142 -13.19 5.82 -0.32
CA GLU A 142 -12.41 4.65 -0.68
C GLU A 142 -12.60 3.57 0.39
N TYR A 143 -12.58 2.32 -0.04
CA TYR A 143 -12.49 1.19 0.87
C TYR A 143 -11.77 0.03 0.21
N ILE A 144 -11.17 -0.79 1.06
CA ILE A 144 -10.55 -2.05 0.66
C ILE A 144 -11.45 -3.22 1.04
N CYS A 145 -11.38 -4.30 0.28
CA CYS A 145 -12.01 -5.58 0.62
C CYS A 145 -11.23 -6.74 0.04
N HIS A 146 -11.53 -7.95 0.52
CA HIS A 146 -10.93 -9.16 -0.01
C HIS A 146 -11.32 -9.34 -1.49
N PRO A 147 -10.36 -9.60 -2.42
CA PRO A 147 -10.62 -9.67 -3.86
C PRO A 147 -11.72 -10.65 -4.31
N LYS A 148 -11.94 -11.72 -3.52
CA LYS A 148 -12.96 -12.74 -3.77
C LYS A 148 -14.28 -12.55 -3.01
N SER A 149 -14.42 -11.46 -2.25
CA SER A 149 -15.61 -11.23 -1.42
C SER A 149 -16.85 -10.93 -2.28
N GLN A 150 -18.03 -10.93 -1.66
CA GLN A 150 -19.27 -10.59 -2.38
C GLN A 150 -19.32 -9.09 -2.72
N GLU A 151 -18.74 -8.25 -1.86
CA GLU A 151 -18.57 -6.82 -2.05
C GLU A 151 -17.77 -6.55 -3.33
N ALA A 152 -16.59 -7.20 -3.49
CA ALA A 152 -15.75 -7.04 -4.68
C ALA A 152 -16.46 -7.38 -6.00
N LYS A 153 -17.44 -8.30 -5.97
CA LYS A 153 -18.24 -8.68 -7.16
C LYS A 153 -19.32 -7.66 -7.51
N ASN A 154 -19.73 -6.83 -6.55
CA ASN A 154 -20.87 -5.93 -6.67
C ASN A 154 -20.48 -4.47 -6.97
N VAL A 155 -19.18 -4.15 -7.03
CA VAL A 155 -18.72 -2.77 -7.30
C VAL A 155 -18.65 -2.42 -8.79
N ASP A 156 -18.56 -1.12 -9.09
CA ASP A 156 -18.22 -0.65 -10.43
C ASP A 156 -16.71 -0.81 -10.70
N LEU A 157 -16.38 -1.74 -11.60
CA LEU A 157 -14.98 -2.01 -11.99
C LEU A 157 -14.31 -0.84 -12.73
N ASN A 158 -15.06 0.19 -13.14
CA ASN A 158 -14.47 1.41 -13.69
C ASN A 158 -13.75 2.27 -12.65
N PHE A 159 -14.02 2.05 -11.36
CA PHE A 159 -13.44 2.77 -10.24
C PHE A 159 -12.81 1.80 -9.22
N ALA A 160 -12.24 0.71 -9.72
CA ALA A 160 -11.68 -0.36 -8.92
C ALA A 160 -10.26 -0.71 -9.33
N ASN A 161 -9.48 -1.14 -8.34
CA ASN A 161 -8.07 -1.48 -8.45
C ASN A 161 -7.79 -2.80 -7.73
N LEU A 162 -6.97 -3.66 -8.33
CA LEU A 162 -6.43 -4.87 -7.71
C LEU A 162 -4.95 -4.64 -7.42
N LEU A 163 -4.56 -4.75 -6.15
CA LEU A 163 -3.28 -4.27 -5.65
C LEU A 163 -2.55 -5.36 -4.89
N ASP A 164 -1.28 -5.60 -5.23
CA ASP A 164 -0.35 -6.27 -4.33
C ASP A 164 0.26 -5.22 -3.39
N VAL A 165 -0.04 -5.35 -2.10
CA VAL A 165 0.21 -4.31 -1.09
C VAL A 165 1.34 -4.66 -0.14
N GLY A 166 2.07 -5.74 -0.41
CA GLY A 166 3.22 -6.16 0.38
C GLY A 166 3.30 -7.66 0.55
N LEU A 167 3.98 -8.07 1.61
CA LEU A 167 4.28 -9.46 1.95
C LEU A 167 3.87 -9.77 3.39
N LEU A 168 3.28 -10.94 3.59
CA LEU A 168 3.16 -11.56 4.90
C LEU A 168 4.27 -12.62 4.99
N ILE A 169 5.15 -12.50 5.98
CA ILE A 169 6.37 -13.31 6.08
C ILE A 169 6.29 -14.11 7.37
N GLU A 170 6.39 -15.43 7.27
CA GLU A 170 6.44 -16.34 8.41
C GLU A 170 7.88 -16.58 8.84
N ILE A 171 8.17 -16.36 10.12
CA ILE A 171 9.47 -16.55 10.76
C ILE A 171 9.24 -17.15 12.14
N GLU A 172 9.73 -18.37 12.39
CA GLU A 172 9.65 -19.06 13.68
C GLU A 172 8.21 -19.17 14.22
N ASN A 173 7.27 -19.55 13.34
CA ASN A 173 5.82 -19.63 13.60
C ASN A 173 5.12 -18.29 13.95
N LYS A 174 5.79 -17.16 13.76
CA LYS A 174 5.21 -15.82 13.87
C LYS A 174 5.19 -15.14 12.51
N TYR A 175 4.36 -14.12 12.38
CA TYR A 175 4.17 -13.42 11.13
C TYR A 175 4.62 -11.97 11.22
N LEU A 176 5.47 -11.55 10.28
CA LEU A 176 5.81 -10.16 10.03
C LEU A 176 4.83 -9.61 8.98
N ARG A 177 4.12 -8.53 9.36
CA ARG A 177 3.22 -7.79 8.47
C ARG A 177 4.00 -6.74 7.66
N ALA A 178 4.69 -7.20 6.61
CA ALA A 178 5.38 -6.32 5.68
C ALA A 178 4.43 -5.87 4.54
N PHE A 179 3.24 -5.37 4.87
CA PHE A 179 2.24 -4.94 3.90
C PHE A 179 1.42 -3.75 4.39
N LEU A 180 0.82 -3.02 3.45
CA LEU A 180 -0.02 -1.86 3.73
C LEU A 180 -1.40 -2.33 4.21
N GLN A 181 -1.84 -1.80 5.37
CA GLN A 181 -3.10 -2.21 6.01
C GLN A 181 -4.30 -1.33 5.64
N SER A 182 -4.10 -0.34 4.76
CA SER A 182 -5.11 0.56 4.20
C SER A 182 -4.56 1.16 2.90
N ASN A 183 -5.36 2.00 2.21
CA ASN A 183 -4.86 2.85 1.13
C ASN A 183 -4.12 4.10 1.66
N GLY A 184 -3.52 3.99 2.86
CA GLY A 184 -2.71 5.02 3.49
C GLY A 184 -1.22 4.81 3.22
N PHE A 185 -0.46 5.89 3.29
CA PHE A 185 0.99 5.86 3.07
C PHE A 185 1.71 5.21 4.25
N GLY A 186 2.59 4.25 3.96
CA GLY A 186 3.51 3.63 4.92
C GLY A 186 3.05 2.31 5.54
N PHE A 187 4.03 1.58 6.07
CA PHE A 187 3.86 0.32 6.80
C PHE A 187 3.63 0.65 8.28
N HIS A 188 2.37 0.67 8.70
CA HIS A 188 2.02 0.99 10.07
C HIS A 188 2.44 -0.11 11.04
N ILE A 189 3.10 0.28 12.13
CA ILE A 189 3.41 -0.59 13.26
C ILE A 189 2.79 0.00 14.51
N TRP A 190 1.99 -0.81 15.18
CA TRP A 190 1.32 -0.45 16.43
C TRP A 190 2.14 -0.98 17.61
N GLU A 191 2.41 -0.11 18.58
CA GLU A 191 3.07 -0.49 19.84
C GLU A 191 4.44 -1.17 19.65
N ASP A 192 5.16 -0.84 18.57
CA ASP A 192 6.43 -1.48 18.19
C ASP A 192 6.35 -3.02 18.07
N LYS A 193 5.16 -3.58 17.83
CA LYS A 193 4.92 -5.01 17.60
C LYS A 193 5.15 -5.37 16.13
N TYR A 194 6.30 -6.00 15.85
CA TYR A 194 6.62 -6.48 14.49
C TYR A 194 6.04 -7.86 14.17
N PHE A 195 6.02 -8.74 15.16
CA PHE A 195 5.65 -10.14 14.99
C PHE A 195 4.28 -10.43 15.60
N TYR A 196 3.45 -11.12 14.82
CA TYR A 196 2.07 -11.42 15.11
C TYR A 196 1.83 -12.92 15.14
N GLU A 197 0.90 -13.34 15.99
CA GLU A 197 0.44 -14.73 16.04
C GLU A 197 -0.65 -14.95 14.98
N THR A 198 -0.99 -16.21 14.71
CA THR A 198 -2.04 -16.56 13.73
C THR A 198 -3.38 -15.91 14.09
N GLU A 199 -3.70 -15.85 15.39
CA GLU A 199 -4.94 -15.27 15.90
C GLU A 199 -5.05 -13.77 15.63
N ASP A 200 -3.93 -13.07 15.56
CA ASP A 200 -3.89 -11.64 15.26
C ASP A 200 -4.27 -11.37 13.79
N LEU A 201 -4.11 -12.35 12.88
CA LEU A 201 -4.33 -12.20 11.44
C LEU A 201 -5.80 -12.42 11.01
N LYS A 202 -6.71 -12.74 11.95
CA LYS A 202 -8.11 -13.06 11.62
C LYS A 202 -8.79 -11.98 10.81
N GLU A 203 -8.68 -10.72 11.24
CA GLU A 203 -9.27 -9.58 10.53
C GLU A 203 -8.59 -9.36 9.17
N ASP A 204 -7.28 -9.60 9.07
CA ASP A 204 -6.57 -9.46 7.81
C ASP A 204 -7.11 -10.46 6.77
N THR A 205 -7.52 -11.68 7.18
CA THR A 205 -8.11 -12.66 6.24
C THR A 205 -9.46 -12.23 5.64
N GLU A 206 -10.14 -11.25 6.25
CA GLU A 206 -11.40 -10.70 5.72
C GLU A 206 -11.16 -9.63 4.65
N LEU A 207 -9.96 -9.03 4.61
CA LEU A 207 -9.62 -7.90 3.75
C LEU A 207 -8.57 -8.23 2.69
N TYR A 208 -7.77 -9.26 2.90
CA TYR A 208 -6.62 -9.58 2.06
C TYR A 208 -6.64 -11.03 1.60
N GLU A 209 -6.32 -11.22 0.32
CA GLU A 209 -5.94 -12.52 -0.20
C GLU A 209 -4.44 -12.76 0.07
N PHE A 210 -4.13 -13.90 0.69
CA PHE A 210 -2.75 -14.35 0.92
C PHE A 210 -2.37 -15.41 -0.12
N ILE A 211 -1.52 -15.04 -1.06
CA ILE A 211 -1.06 -15.92 -2.14
C ILE A 211 0.31 -16.49 -1.75
N LYS A 212 0.33 -17.76 -1.35
CA LYS A 212 1.58 -18.43 -0.95
C LYS A 212 2.54 -18.52 -2.13
N ILE A 213 3.79 -18.12 -1.90
CA ILE A 213 4.88 -18.38 -2.84
C ILE A 213 5.34 -19.81 -2.64
N GLU A 214 5.46 -20.59 -3.72
CA GLU A 214 6.00 -21.95 -3.72
C GLU A 214 7.54 -21.97 -3.84
N LYS A 215 8.17 -23.09 -3.47
CA LYS A 215 9.63 -23.18 -3.36
C LYS A 215 10.26 -23.27 -4.74
#